data_AF-A0A7X9BND7-F1
#
_entry.id   AF-A0A7X9BND7-F1
#
_cell.length_a   1.000
_cell.length_b   1.000
_cell.length_c   1.000
_cell.angle_alpha   90.00
_cell.angle_beta   90.00
_cell.angle_gamma   90.00
#
_symmetry.space_group_name_H-M   'P 1'
#
loop_
_entity.id
_entity.type
_entity.pdbx_description
1 polymer ?
#
loop_
_entity_poly.entity_id
_entity_poly.type
_entity_poly.pdbx_seq_one_letter_code
_entity_poly.pdbx_strand_id
1 'polypeptide(L)'
;MNRRALYLVIVLVVAAVLFKMYSGTENQPAGPPQLSAIEIRDDFADLSDNKLPVEPVLGGTFFTTALMYPDGFEGLAGDRFYAVVEDGHVLYTLGYELVEKEVDGEKKLDYKLILQEEDLVTPDEPYEEWKLVGDKLVKQNPSSPGEQMQDG
;
A
#
# COMPACT_ATOMS: atom_id res chain seq x y z
N MET A 1 60.95 -21.46 11.26
CA MET A 1 59.81 -21.10 10.41
C MET A 1 60.24 -19.96 9.49
N ASN A 2 60.24 -20.17 8.17
CA ASN A 2 60.82 -19.22 7.21
C ASN A 2 59.89 -18.01 7.03
N ARG A 3 60.42 -16.78 7.14
CA ARG A 3 59.63 -15.54 7.00
C ARG A 3 58.76 -15.51 5.74
N ARG A 4 59.21 -16.16 4.67
CA ARG A 4 58.46 -16.36 3.41
C ARG A 4 57.17 -17.16 3.57
N ALA A 5 57.18 -18.20 4.40
CA ALA A 5 55.98 -18.99 4.69
C ALA A 5 54.97 -18.19 5.52
N LEU A 6 55.45 -17.34 6.44
CA LEU A 6 54.60 -16.45 7.23
C LEU A 6 53.86 -15.44 6.33
N TYR A 7 54.56 -14.83 5.37
CA TYR A 7 53.93 -13.89 4.43
C TYR A 7 52.87 -14.54 3.55
N LEU A 8 53.10 -15.79 3.09
CA LEU A 8 52.10 -16.51 2.29
C LEU A 8 50.81 -16.80 3.06
N VAL A 9 50.92 -17.15 4.34
CA VAL A 9 49.74 -17.37 5.20
C VAL A 9 48.96 -16.07 5.40
N ILE A 10 49.66 -14.94 5.63
CA ILE A 10 49.01 -13.63 5.78
C ILE A 10 48.26 -13.23 4.50
N VAL A 11 48.88 -13.42 3.32
CA VAL A 11 48.23 -13.11 2.03
C VAL A 11 46.98 -13.96 1.80
N LEU A 12 47.03 -15.26 2.15
CA LEU A 12 45.87 -16.15 2.04
C LEU A 12 44.72 -15.74 2.97
N VAL A 13 45.04 -15.33 4.21
CA VAL A 13 44.03 -14.86 5.16
C VAL A 13 43.40 -13.55 4.67
N VAL A 14 44.21 -12.60 4.18
CA VAL A 14 43.69 -11.34 3.63
C VAL A 14 42.83 -11.59 2.39
N ALA A 15 43.24 -12.47 1.49
CA ALA A 15 42.45 -12.84 0.31
C ALA A 15 41.12 -13.50 0.70
N ALA A 16 41.11 -14.39 1.71
CA ALA A 16 39.89 -15.02 2.19
C ALA A 16 38.92 -14.01 2.84
N VAL A 17 39.44 -13.04 3.60
CA VAL A 17 38.64 -11.96 4.20
C VAL A 17 38.04 -11.06 3.12
N LEU A 18 38.84 -10.66 2.13
CA LEU A 18 38.36 -9.86 1.00
C LEU A 18 37.31 -10.60 0.19
N PHE A 19 37.53 -11.89 -0.10
CA PHE A 19 36.54 -12.70 -0.81
C PHE A 19 35.23 -12.77 -0.04
N LYS A 20 35.26 -13.03 1.27
CA LYS A 20 34.05 -13.04 2.10
C LYS A 20 33.32 -11.69 2.15
N MET A 21 34.06 -10.58 2.13
CA MET A 21 33.49 -9.23 2.10
C MET A 21 32.81 -8.93 0.76
N TYR A 22 33.39 -9.40 -0.35
CA TYR A 22 32.85 -9.17 -1.70
C TYR A 22 31.74 -10.16 -2.09
N SER A 23 31.69 -11.35 -1.50
CA SER A 23 30.63 -12.35 -1.75
C SER A 23 29.36 -12.14 -0.91
N GLY A 24 29.32 -11.12 -0.04
CA GLY A 24 28.27 -10.94 0.97
C GLY A 24 27.00 -10.22 0.52
N THR A 25 26.90 -9.77 -0.72
CA THR A 25 25.68 -9.20 -1.30
C THR A 25 25.25 -10.03 -2.50
N GLU A 26 24.95 -11.31 -2.26
CA GLU A 26 23.97 -11.99 -3.10
C GLU A 26 22.67 -11.20 -2.94
N ASN A 27 22.31 -10.46 -3.98
CA ASN A 27 20.98 -9.88 -4.15
C ASN A 27 19.98 -11.03 -4.06
N GLN A 28 19.43 -11.28 -2.87
CA GLN A 28 18.20 -12.03 -2.75
C GLN A 28 17.22 -11.39 -3.72
N PRO A 29 16.57 -12.15 -4.61
CA PRO A 29 15.51 -11.59 -5.42
C PRO A 29 14.51 -10.97 -4.44
N ALA A 30 14.38 -9.64 -4.49
CA ALA A 30 13.35 -8.95 -3.76
C ALA A 30 12.04 -9.65 -4.11
N GLY A 31 11.23 -9.96 -3.09
CA GLY A 31 9.90 -10.51 -3.31
C GLY A 31 9.10 -9.60 -4.25
N PRO A 32 7.94 -10.07 -4.74
CA PRO A 32 7.04 -9.18 -5.48
C PRO A 32 6.78 -7.92 -4.66
N PRO A 33 6.71 -6.74 -5.30
CA PRO A 33 6.42 -5.50 -4.59
C PRO A 33 5.06 -5.63 -3.89
N GLN A 34 4.96 -5.12 -2.67
CA GLN A 34 3.79 -5.23 -1.81
C GLN A 34 3.57 -3.90 -1.10
N LEU A 35 2.31 -3.50 -0.98
CA LEU A 35 1.89 -2.31 -0.22
C LEU A 35 1.00 -2.75 0.94
N SER A 36 1.41 -2.43 2.17
CA SER A 36 0.58 -2.69 3.33
C SER A 36 -0.65 -1.78 3.36
N ALA A 37 -1.74 -2.23 3.98
CA ALA A 37 -2.91 -1.39 4.24
C ALA A 37 -2.60 -0.10 5.03
N ILE A 38 -1.49 -0.11 5.79
CA ILE A 38 -0.99 1.07 6.51
C ILE A 38 -0.36 2.08 5.54
N GLU A 39 0.45 1.63 4.59
CA GLU A 39 1.04 2.49 3.56
C GLU A 39 -0.04 3.10 2.67
N ILE A 40 -1.00 2.28 2.22
CA ILE A 40 -2.15 2.76 1.44
C ILE A 40 -2.96 3.78 2.22
N ARG A 41 -3.18 3.56 3.52
CA ARG A 41 -3.81 4.57 4.36
C ARG A 41 -3.05 5.88 4.34
N ASP A 42 -1.75 5.83 4.57
CA ASP A 42 -0.95 7.04 4.71
C ASP A 42 -0.94 7.83 3.38
N ASP A 43 -0.90 7.14 2.24
CA ASP A 43 -1.04 7.74 0.91
C ASP A 43 -2.41 8.42 0.69
N PHE A 44 -3.48 7.83 1.23
CA PHE A 44 -4.83 8.36 1.11
C PHE A 44 -5.23 9.32 2.25
N ALA A 45 -4.41 9.47 3.28
CA ALA A 45 -4.60 10.48 4.33
C ALA A 45 -4.14 11.86 3.85
N ASP A 46 -3.09 11.90 3.02
CA ASP A 46 -2.57 13.12 2.41
C ASP A 46 -3.04 13.27 0.95
N LEU A 47 -4.34 13.53 0.79
CA LEU A 47 -4.95 13.79 -0.53
C LEU A 47 -4.50 15.13 -1.15
N SER A 48 -3.69 15.93 -0.44
CA SER A 48 -3.19 17.19 -0.98
C SER A 48 -2.17 16.99 -2.12
N ASP A 49 -1.41 15.89 -2.04
CA ASP A 49 -0.47 15.47 -3.08
C ASP A 49 -1.12 14.53 -4.13
N ASN A 50 -2.14 13.77 -3.71
CA ASN A 50 -2.89 12.88 -4.60
C ASN A 50 -4.02 13.65 -5.29
N LYS A 51 -3.80 14.02 -6.56
CA LYS A 51 -4.87 14.52 -7.43
C LYS A 51 -5.96 13.47 -7.53
N LEU A 52 -7.02 13.65 -6.75
CA LEU A 52 -8.20 12.83 -6.86
C LEU A 52 -8.81 12.97 -8.26
N PRO A 53 -9.41 11.90 -8.80
CA PRO A 53 -10.07 11.93 -10.10
C PRO A 53 -11.42 12.69 -10.07
N VAL A 54 -11.77 13.29 -8.93
CA VAL A 54 -12.99 14.05 -8.69
C VAL A 54 -12.65 15.51 -8.36
N GLU A 55 -13.47 16.44 -8.85
CA GLU A 55 -13.35 17.86 -8.54
C GLU A 55 -14.20 18.21 -7.31
N PRO A 56 -13.69 19.01 -6.36
CA PRO A 56 -14.47 19.40 -5.20
C PRO A 56 -15.61 20.33 -5.57
N VAL A 57 -16.73 20.17 -4.86
CA VAL A 57 -17.92 21.00 -5.00
C VAL A 57 -17.77 22.23 -4.11
N LEU A 58 -18.18 23.40 -4.62
CA LEU A 58 -18.16 24.69 -3.90
C LEU A 58 -16.78 25.09 -3.31
N GLY A 59 -15.68 24.56 -3.87
CA GLY A 59 -14.33 24.86 -3.40
C GLY A 59 -13.95 24.14 -2.10
N GLY A 60 -14.62 23.03 -1.78
CA GLY A 60 -14.21 22.13 -0.69
C GLY A 60 -12.89 21.41 -0.96
N THR A 61 -12.48 20.57 -0.01
CA THR A 61 -11.34 19.67 -0.16
C THR A 61 -11.80 18.28 0.25
N PHE A 62 -11.63 17.31 -0.66
CA PHE A 62 -11.91 15.93 -0.33
C PHE A 62 -10.93 15.39 0.71
N PHE A 63 -11.44 14.62 1.65
CA PHE A 63 -10.67 13.83 2.60
C PHE A 63 -11.18 12.38 2.61
N THR A 64 -10.29 11.42 2.85
CA THR A 64 -10.64 10.01 2.93
C THR A 64 -11.32 9.73 4.26
N THR A 65 -12.56 9.25 4.22
CA THR A 65 -13.36 8.93 5.40
C THR A 65 -13.32 7.44 5.75
N ALA A 66 -13.14 6.59 4.73
CA ALA A 66 -13.01 5.15 4.93
C ALA A 66 -12.16 4.48 3.85
N LEU A 67 -11.53 3.36 4.22
CA LEU A 67 -10.90 2.41 3.31
C LEU A 67 -11.54 1.04 3.52
N MET A 68 -11.88 0.37 2.43
CA MET A 68 -12.48 -0.97 2.43
C MET A 68 -11.57 -1.92 1.65
N TYR A 69 -11.10 -2.96 2.33
CA TYR A 69 -10.24 -4.00 1.78
C TYR A 69 -11.05 -5.29 1.67
N PRO A 70 -11.37 -5.78 0.47
CA PRO A 70 -12.00 -7.08 0.28
C PRO A 70 -11.23 -8.21 0.98
N ASP A 71 -11.93 -9.29 1.32
CA ASP A 71 -11.33 -10.46 1.97
C ASP A 71 -10.18 -11.03 1.11
N GLY A 72 -9.09 -11.41 1.77
CA GLY A 72 -7.88 -11.87 1.08
C GLY A 72 -7.02 -10.75 0.47
N PHE A 73 -7.27 -9.46 0.77
CA PHE A 73 -6.35 -8.39 0.41
C PHE A 73 -4.97 -8.59 1.06
N GLU A 74 -3.94 -8.77 0.23
CA GLU A 74 -2.55 -8.94 0.69
C GLU A 74 -1.67 -7.74 0.33
N GLY A 75 -2.18 -6.80 -0.47
CA GLY A 75 -1.41 -5.65 -0.94
C GLY A 75 -0.51 -5.95 -2.13
N LEU A 76 -0.87 -6.95 -2.94
CA LEU A 76 -0.12 -7.40 -4.11
C LEU A 76 -0.74 -6.87 -5.41
N ALA A 77 -0.01 -6.98 -6.51
CA ALA A 77 -0.55 -6.64 -7.83
C ALA A 77 -1.80 -7.48 -8.16
N GLY A 78 -2.86 -6.80 -8.59
CA GLY A 78 -4.18 -7.37 -8.85
C GLY A 78 -5.16 -7.21 -7.69
N ASP A 79 -4.66 -6.95 -6.48
CA ASP A 79 -5.53 -6.69 -5.33
C ASP A 79 -6.28 -5.37 -5.50
N ARG A 80 -7.48 -5.33 -4.92
CA ARG A 80 -8.39 -4.20 -5.03
C ARG A 80 -8.73 -3.65 -3.67
N PHE A 81 -8.97 -2.36 -3.60
CA PHE A 81 -9.51 -1.71 -2.42
C PHE A 81 -10.37 -0.51 -2.84
N TYR A 82 -11.15 0.00 -1.90
CA TYR A 82 -12.06 1.09 -2.13
C TYR A 82 -11.80 2.19 -1.11
N ALA A 83 -11.73 3.43 -1.59
CA ALA A 83 -11.64 4.62 -0.76
C ALA A 83 -12.95 5.39 -0.83
N VAL A 84 -13.49 5.72 0.33
CA VAL A 84 -14.61 6.65 0.46
C VAL A 84 -14.02 8.02 0.76
N VAL A 85 -14.34 9.00 -0.07
CA VAL A 85 -13.88 10.39 0.08
C VAL A 85 -15.08 11.32 0.15
N GLU A 86 -14.97 12.37 0.96
CA GLU A 86 -16.02 13.37 1.15
C GLU A 86 -15.42 14.78 1.20
N ASP A 87 -16.10 15.79 0.66
CA ASP A 87 -15.70 17.20 0.73
C ASP A 87 -16.62 18.08 1.61
N GLY A 88 -17.55 17.44 2.31
CA GLY A 88 -18.61 18.04 3.15
C GLY A 88 -19.92 18.31 2.42
N HIS A 89 -19.98 18.12 1.10
CA HIS A 89 -21.18 18.28 0.29
C HIS A 89 -21.53 17.03 -0.50
N VAL A 90 -20.50 16.35 -1.03
CA VAL A 90 -20.63 15.15 -1.83
C VAL A 90 -19.68 14.06 -1.31
N LEU A 91 -20.13 12.81 -1.43
CA LEU A 91 -19.36 11.62 -1.11
C LEU A 91 -19.12 10.85 -2.40
N TYR A 92 -17.89 10.38 -2.58
CA TYR A 92 -17.54 9.47 -3.67
C TYR A 92 -16.94 8.19 -3.11
N THR A 93 -17.25 7.08 -3.77
CA THR A 93 -16.49 5.84 -3.66
C THR A 93 -15.57 5.70 -4.86
N LEU A 94 -14.27 5.52 -4.59
CA LEU A 94 -13.23 5.31 -5.58
C LEU A 94 -12.67 3.91 -5.41
N GLY A 95 -12.81 3.07 -6.45
CA GLY A 95 -12.22 1.72 -6.46
C GLY A 95 -10.88 1.73 -7.16
N TYR A 96 -9.88 1.07 -6.57
CA TYR A 96 -8.53 0.98 -7.09
C TYR A 96 -8.08 -0.48 -7.23
N GLU A 97 -7.28 -0.76 -8.26
CA GLU A 97 -6.53 -2.00 -8.43
C GLU A 97 -5.03 -1.69 -8.35
N LEU A 98 -4.30 -2.46 -7.56
CA LEU A 98 -2.84 -2.37 -7.48
C LEU A 98 -2.23 -2.94 -8.76
N VAL A 99 -1.45 -2.16 -9.48
CA VAL A 99 -0.80 -2.61 -10.73
C VAL A 99 0.71 -2.49 -10.63
N GLU A 100 1.44 -3.50 -11.13
CA GLU A 100 2.89 -3.39 -11.26
C GLU A 100 3.25 -2.36 -12.33
N LYS A 101 4.24 -1.54 -12.01
CA LYS A 101 4.85 -0.57 -12.91
C LYS A 101 6.35 -0.59 -12.74
N GLU A 102 7.08 -0.56 -13.85
CA GLU A 102 8.53 -0.45 -13.83
C GLU A 102 8.92 1.03 -13.81
N VAL A 103 9.67 1.44 -12.79
CA VAL A 103 10.20 2.80 -12.63
C VAL A 103 11.69 2.67 -12.35
N ASP A 104 12.52 3.25 -13.22
CA ASP A 104 13.99 3.18 -13.12
C ASP A 104 14.56 1.75 -13.02
N GLY A 105 13.88 0.77 -13.64
CA GLY A 105 14.28 -0.64 -13.61
C GLY A 105 13.85 -1.39 -12.34
N GLU A 106 13.14 -0.73 -11.43
CA GLU A 106 12.53 -1.34 -10.25
C GLU A 106 11.03 -1.55 -10.47
N LYS A 107 10.53 -2.73 -10.08
CA LYS A 107 9.08 -2.97 -10.03
C LYS A 107 8.50 -2.31 -8.78
N LYS A 108 7.51 -1.46 -8.97
CA LYS A 108 6.73 -0.80 -7.92
C LYS A 108 5.24 -1.04 -8.17
N LEU A 109 4.44 -0.88 -7.12
CA LEU A 109 2.99 -0.86 -7.25
C LEU A 109 2.51 0.57 -7.48
N ASP A 110 1.48 0.72 -8.30
CA ASP A 110 0.79 1.98 -8.60
C ASP A 110 -0.72 1.77 -8.44
N TYR A 111 -1.46 2.85 -8.24
CA TYR A 111 -2.91 2.82 -8.02
C TYR A 111 -3.64 3.06 -9.34
N LYS A 112 -4.35 2.05 -9.85
CA LYS A 112 -5.20 2.20 -11.03
C LYS A 112 -6.65 2.38 -10.62
N LEU A 113 -7.23 3.54 -10.91
CA LEU A 113 -8.67 3.77 -10.72
C LEU A 113 -9.48 2.83 -11.63
N ILE A 114 -10.41 2.08 -11.04
CA ILE A 114 -11.30 1.14 -11.73
C ILE A 114 -12.79 1.46 -11.51
N LEU A 115 -13.12 2.25 -10.48
CA LEU A 115 -14.47 2.67 -10.15
C LEU A 115 -14.46 4.10 -9.61
N GLN A 116 -15.47 4.90 -9.98
CA GLN A 116 -15.74 6.21 -9.43
C GLN A 116 -17.26 6.41 -9.40
N GLU A 117 -17.84 6.47 -8.20
CA GLU A 117 -19.29 6.58 -8.01
C GLU A 117 -19.61 7.65 -6.98
N GLU A 118 -20.60 8.50 -7.25
CA GLU A 118 -21.07 9.59 -6.38
C GLU A 118 -22.08 9.08 -5.33
N ASP A 119 -21.74 7.97 -4.68
CA ASP A 119 -22.48 7.39 -3.57
C ASP A 119 -21.57 6.39 -2.83
N LEU A 120 -22.05 5.87 -1.69
CA LEU A 120 -21.38 4.79 -0.98
C LEU A 120 -21.59 3.47 -1.75
N VAL A 121 -20.49 2.91 -2.23
CA VAL A 121 -20.47 1.58 -2.83
C VAL A 121 -19.56 0.68 -1.99
N THR A 122 -20.09 -0.45 -1.55
CA THR A 122 -19.32 -1.44 -0.79
C THR A 122 -18.84 -2.56 -1.72
N PRO A 123 -17.74 -3.24 -1.41
CA PRO A 123 -17.37 -4.48 -2.10
C PRO A 123 -18.53 -5.49 -2.09
N ASP A 124 -18.68 -6.23 -3.20
CA ASP A 124 -19.71 -7.30 -3.32
C ASP A 124 -19.39 -8.52 -2.44
N GLU A 125 -18.14 -8.63 -1.99
CA GLU A 125 -17.62 -9.70 -1.15
C GLU A 125 -17.38 -9.20 0.29
N PRO A 126 -17.21 -10.10 1.29
CA PRO A 126 -16.83 -9.67 2.63
C PRO A 126 -15.59 -8.79 2.60
N TYR A 127 -15.55 -7.78 3.45
CA TYR A 127 -14.44 -6.83 3.46
C TYR A 127 -14.10 -6.38 4.87
N GLU A 128 -12.88 -5.90 5.04
CA GLU A 128 -12.42 -5.19 6.22
C GLU A 128 -12.57 -3.69 5.98
N GLU A 129 -13.25 -3.00 6.90
CA GLU A 129 -13.44 -1.56 6.84
C GLU A 129 -12.54 -0.85 7.85
N TRP A 130 -11.90 0.22 7.43
CA TRP A 130 -11.15 1.14 8.28
C TRP A 130 -11.77 2.52 8.15
N LYS A 131 -12.36 3.04 9.23
CA LYS A 131 -12.98 4.38 9.24
C LYS A 131 -12.11 5.40 9.94
N LEU A 132 -12.10 6.63 9.43
CA LEU A 132 -11.45 7.75 10.05
C LEU A 132 -12.26 8.19 11.27
N VAL A 133 -11.66 8.06 12.45
CA VAL A 133 -12.19 8.54 13.72
C VAL A 133 -11.21 9.55 14.29
N GLY A 134 -11.50 10.84 14.11
CA GLY A 134 -10.55 11.92 14.41
C GLY A 134 -9.41 11.93 13.39
N ASP A 135 -8.19 11.68 13.85
CA ASP A 135 -6.96 11.64 13.04
C ASP A 135 -6.49 10.21 12.74
N LYS A 136 -7.28 9.19 13.07
CA LYS A 136 -6.86 7.78 12.99
C LYS A 136 -7.89 6.93 12.28
N LEU A 137 -7.42 6.11 11.34
CA LEU A 137 -8.22 5.00 10.84
C LEU A 137 -8.32 3.91 11.92
N VAL A 138 -9.53 3.54 12.26
CA VAL A 138 -9.84 2.46 13.19
C VAL A 138 -10.55 1.36 12.41
N LYS A 139 -10.02 0.13 12.51
CA LYS A 139 -10.66 -1.06 11.96
C LYS A 139 -12.05 -1.21 12.58
N GLN A 140 -13.07 -1.26 11.72
CA GLN A 140 -14.42 -1.63 12.08
C GLN A 140 -14.73 -3.00 11.50
N ASN A 141 -15.37 -3.85 12.29
CA ASN A 141 -16.02 -5.00 11.71
C ASN A 141 -17.25 -4.47 10.97
N PRO A 142 -17.40 -4.72 9.66
CA PRO A 142 -18.57 -4.24 8.95
C PRO A 142 -19.82 -4.82 9.60
N SER A 143 -20.77 -3.95 9.93
CA SER A 143 -22.16 -4.37 10.11
C SER A 143 -22.58 -5.00 8.79
N SER A 144 -23.04 -6.24 8.80
CA SER A 144 -23.43 -6.95 7.57
C SER A 144 -24.38 -6.08 6.74
N PRO A 145 -24.29 -6.11 5.39
CA PRO A 145 -25.22 -5.39 4.53
C PRO A 145 -26.62 -5.98 4.72
N GLY A 146 -27.39 -5.38 5.64
CA GLY A 146 -28.65 -5.92 6.13
C GLY A 146 -29.20 -5.28 7.41
N GLU A 147 -28.39 -4.54 8.19
CA GLU A 147 -28.83 -3.94 9.46
C GLU A 147 -29.29 -2.47 9.40
N GLN A 148 -29.50 -1.90 8.21
CA GLN A 148 -30.08 -0.55 8.06
C GLN A 148 -31.44 -0.57 7.38
N MET A 149 -32.38 -1.41 7.84
CA MET A 149 -33.82 -1.20 7.65
C MET A 149 -34.62 -1.80 8.81
N GLN A 150 -34.43 -1.27 10.02
CA GLN A 150 -35.44 -1.34 11.08
C GLN A 150 -35.02 -0.40 12.22
N ASP A 151 -35.48 0.85 12.17
CA ASP A 151 -36.04 1.53 13.34
C ASP A 151 -36.55 2.93 12.94
N GLY A 152 -37.84 3.18 13.21
CA GLY A 152 -38.45 4.51 13.24
C GLY A 152 -39.66 4.71 12.34
#